data_AF-A0A836BGF1-F1
#
_entry.id   AF-A0A836BGF1-F1
#
_cell.length_a   1.000
_cell.length_b   1.000
_cell.length_c   1.000
_cell.angle_alpha   90.00
_cell.angle_beta   90.00
_cell.angle_gamma   90.00
#
_symmetry.space_group_name_H-M   'P 1'
#
loop_
_entity.id
_entity.type
_entity.pdbx_description
1 polymer ?
#
loop_
_entity_poly.entity_id
_entity_poly.type
_entity_poly.pdbx_seq_one_letter_code
_entity_poly.pdbx_strand_id
1 'polypeptide(L)'
;MKDDYKLLLYPYLVKEYAKKTLRYGKQGGHKTKRYATLFYVAVYFRILHKKILETKGDFKLDIIKLEPVFRSFKLNSRILRLADVIVTKFLEDTVVDDEIELANTKHNFFSQHVWNDAMLRVVDKKIKHEEDEIESIKKLVGNLL
;
A
#
# COMPACT_ATOMS: atom_id res chain seq x y z
N MET A 1 12.43 21.62 11.73
CA MET A 1 11.30 21.07 10.94
C MET A 1 10.09 21.09 11.84
N LYS A 2 9.04 21.84 11.48
CA LYS A 2 7.75 21.76 12.20
C LYS A 2 7.11 20.42 11.89
N ASP A 3 6.54 19.76 12.90
CA ASP A 3 5.79 18.52 12.75
C ASP A 3 4.59 18.73 11.81
N ASP A 4 4.74 18.34 10.54
CA ASP A 4 3.63 18.38 9.59
C ASP A 4 2.64 17.26 9.98
N TYR A 5 1.46 17.65 10.46
CA TYR A 5 0.39 16.73 10.88
C TYR A 5 0.01 15.74 9.77
N LYS A 6 0.24 16.08 8.50
CA LYS A 6 -0.04 15.21 7.34
C LYS A 6 0.77 13.92 7.39
N LEU A 7 1.95 13.94 8.04
CA LEU A 7 2.79 12.75 8.22
C LEU A 7 2.09 11.64 9.02
N LEU A 8 1.19 12.02 9.93
CA LEU A 8 0.36 11.09 10.70
C LEU A 8 -1.02 10.92 10.07
N LEU A 9 -1.60 12.02 9.57
CA LEU A 9 -2.96 12.02 9.04
C LEU A 9 -3.08 11.14 7.79
N TYR A 10 -2.18 11.25 6.81
CA TYR A 10 -2.31 10.51 5.56
C TYR A 10 -2.22 8.99 5.75
N PRO A 11 -1.22 8.43 6.48
CA PRO A 11 -1.23 7.01 6.82
C PRO A 11 -2.47 6.59 7.61
N TYR A 12 -2.95 7.45 8.52
CA TYR A 12 -4.17 7.18 9.28
C TYR A 12 -5.42 7.07 8.38
N LEU A 13 -5.59 7.98 7.42
CA LEU A 13 -6.71 7.96 6.48
C LEU A 13 -6.69 6.70 5.60
N VAL A 14 -5.51 6.32 5.08
CA VAL A 14 -5.35 5.07 4.31
C VAL A 14 -5.70 3.85 5.15
N LYS A 15 -5.21 3.80 6.40
CA LYS A 15 -5.51 2.74 7.36
C LYS A 15 -7.00 2.63 7.67
N GLU A 16 -7.68 3.76 7.89
CA GLU A 16 -9.11 3.77 8.20
C GLU A 16 -9.95 3.38 6.98
N TYR A 17 -9.56 3.80 5.77
CA TYR A 17 -10.21 3.33 4.54
C TYR A 17 -10.08 1.81 4.39
N ALA A 18 -8.88 1.25 4.61
CA ALA A 18 -8.65 -0.20 4.54
C ALA A 18 -9.58 -0.96 5.50
N LYS A 19 -9.69 -0.49 6.74
CA LYS A 19 -10.52 -1.12 7.78
C LYS A 19 -12.01 -1.02 7.46
N LYS A 20 -12.50 0.18 7.12
CA LYS A 20 -13.94 0.45 6.96
C LYS A 20 -14.50 -0.01 5.62
N THR A 21 -13.74 0.16 4.54
CA THR A 21 -14.21 -0.08 3.18
C THR A 21 -13.79 -1.44 2.65
N LEU A 22 -12.54 -1.83 2.91
CA LEU A 22 -11.93 -3.04 2.34
C LEU A 22 -11.90 -4.22 3.33
N ARG A 23 -12.50 -4.05 4.52
CA ARG A 23 -12.62 -5.05 5.58
C ARG A 23 -11.25 -5.61 6.03
N TYR A 24 -10.23 -4.77 6.12
CA TYR A 24 -8.99 -5.14 6.81
C TYR A 24 -9.20 -5.11 8.33
N GLY A 25 -8.34 -5.82 9.07
CA GLY A 25 -8.43 -5.87 10.54
C GLY A 25 -9.53 -6.81 11.05
N LYS A 26 -10.14 -6.47 12.20
CA LYS A 26 -11.04 -7.39 12.95
C LYS A 26 -12.30 -7.82 12.17
N GLN A 27 -12.73 -7.06 11.17
CA GLN A 27 -13.89 -7.37 10.31
C GLN A 27 -13.54 -8.29 9.11
N GLY A 28 -12.28 -8.76 9.04
CA GLY A 28 -11.65 -9.50 7.94
C GLY A 28 -12.52 -10.44 7.12
N GLY A 29 -12.86 -10.06 5.88
CA GLY A 29 -13.53 -10.94 4.92
C GLY A 29 -12.63 -12.07 4.38
N HIS A 30 -11.31 -11.86 4.29
CA HIS A 30 -10.32 -12.86 3.88
C HIS A 30 -9.43 -13.30 5.06
N LYS A 31 -9.09 -14.60 5.14
CA LYS A 31 -8.38 -15.25 6.27
C LYS A 31 -7.05 -14.59 6.68
N THR A 32 -6.46 -13.79 5.80
CA THR A 32 -5.14 -13.16 5.99
C THR A 32 -5.21 -11.63 6.04
N LYS A 33 -6.25 -10.99 5.47
CA LYS A 33 -6.42 -9.52 5.46
C LYS A 33 -6.59 -8.91 6.86
N ARG A 34 -7.00 -9.72 7.85
CA ARG A 34 -7.05 -9.32 9.26
C ARG A 34 -5.70 -8.81 9.79
N TYR A 35 -4.59 -9.39 9.32
CA TYR A 35 -3.25 -9.07 9.82
C TYR A 35 -2.50 -8.07 8.91
N ALA A 36 -2.93 -7.93 7.67
CA ALA A 36 -2.23 -7.18 6.64
C ALA A 36 -2.51 -5.66 6.63
N THR A 37 -3.09 -5.07 7.69
CA THR A 37 -3.51 -3.65 7.66
C THR A 37 -2.33 -2.68 7.46
N LEU A 38 -1.25 -2.87 8.23
CA LEU A 38 -0.05 -2.02 8.09
C LEU A 38 0.67 -2.31 6.77
N PHE A 39 0.68 -3.58 6.35
CA PHE A 39 1.22 -3.97 5.06
C PHE A 39 0.50 -3.29 3.89
N TYR A 40 -0.84 -3.23 3.92
CA TYR A 40 -1.63 -2.51 2.94
C TYR A 40 -1.25 -1.02 2.87
N VAL A 41 -1.11 -0.36 4.03
CA VAL A 41 -0.68 1.05 4.08
C VAL A 41 0.70 1.22 3.45
N ALA A 42 1.63 0.31 3.75
CA ALA A 42 2.97 0.33 3.16
C ALA A 42 2.95 0.10 1.64
N VAL A 43 2.13 -0.83 1.14
CA VAL A 43 1.97 -1.08 -0.31
C VAL A 43 1.37 0.14 -1.02
N TYR A 44 0.36 0.78 -0.43
CA TYR A 44 -0.22 2.02 -0.97
C TYR A 44 0.86 3.09 -1.16
N PHE A 45 1.67 3.37 -0.13
CA PHE A 45 2.73 4.37 -0.24
C PHE A 45 3.85 3.90 -1.18
N ARG A 46 4.15 2.60 -1.22
CA ARG A 46 5.13 2.06 -2.18
C ARG A 46 4.71 2.35 -3.63
N ILE A 47 3.45 2.14 -3.98
CA ILE A 47 2.90 2.49 -5.31
C ILE A 47 3.02 4.00 -5.53
N LEU A 48 2.55 4.79 -4.56
CA LEU A 48 2.49 6.24 -4.68
C LEU A 48 3.88 6.87 -4.87
N HIS A 49 4.86 6.51 -4.05
CA HIS A 49 6.21 7.08 -4.16
C HIS A 49 7.02 6.47 -5.30
N LYS A 50 7.08 5.14 -5.41
CA LYS A 50 7.99 4.50 -6.37
C LYS A 50 7.47 4.50 -7.80
N LYS A 51 6.15 4.50 -8.01
CA LYS A 51 5.57 4.30 -9.34
C LYS A 51 4.81 5.51 -9.87
N ILE A 52 4.14 6.26 -9.00
CA ILE A 52 3.35 7.42 -9.39
C ILE A 52 4.19 8.70 -9.34
N LEU A 53 4.78 9.02 -8.17
CA LEU A 53 5.58 10.22 -7.97
C LEU A 53 7.03 10.06 -8.42
N GLU A 54 7.49 8.81 -8.56
CA GLU A 54 8.86 8.44 -8.93
C GLU A 54 9.94 9.09 -8.06
N THR A 55 9.64 9.25 -6.77
CA THR A 55 10.54 9.85 -5.81
C THR A 55 11.41 8.78 -5.16
N LYS A 56 12.71 9.08 -5.05
CA LYS A 56 13.70 8.24 -4.35
C LYS A 56 13.92 8.70 -2.89
N GLY A 57 13.19 9.72 -2.45
CA GLY A 57 13.47 10.49 -1.24
C GLY A 57 12.69 10.03 0.01
N ASP A 58 12.95 10.72 1.12
CA ASP A 58 12.22 10.58 2.38
C ASP A 58 10.74 10.97 2.20
N PHE A 59 9.81 10.16 2.73
CA PHE A 59 8.38 10.43 2.80
C PHE A 59 8.06 11.87 3.22
N LYS A 60 8.86 12.43 4.14
CA LYS A 60 8.71 13.81 4.63
C LYS A 60 8.88 14.87 3.54
N LEU A 61 9.69 14.61 2.52
CA LEU A 61 9.96 15.55 1.42
C LEU A 61 8.81 15.56 0.40
N ASP A 62 8.05 14.48 0.32
CA ASP A 62 6.97 14.32 -0.65
C ASP A 62 5.62 14.78 -0.12
N ILE A 63 5.53 15.20 1.15
CA ILE A 63 4.25 15.51 1.81
C ILE A 63 3.42 16.56 1.08
N ILE A 64 4.08 17.52 0.42
CA ILE A 64 3.45 18.56 -0.40
C ILE A 64 2.83 17.94 -1.66
N LYS A 65 3.51 16.98 -2.31
CA LYS A 65 3.01 16.27 -3.50
C LYS A 65 1.87 15.32 -3.17
N LEU A 66 1.77 14.86 -1.92
CA LEU A 66 0.68 14.00 -1.48
C LEU A 66 -0.65 14.77 -1.33
N GLU A 67 -0.61 16.07 -1.02
CA GLU A 67 -1.83 16.83 -0.76
C GLU A 67 -2.82 16.90 -1.95
N PRO A 68 -2.40 17.21 -3.19
CA PRO A 68 -3.30 17.18 -4.34
C PRO A 68 -3.92 15.79 -4.58
N VAL A 69 -3.15 14.73 -4.35
CA VAL A 69 -3.63 13.34 -4.46
C VAL A 69 -4.70 13.06 -3.43
N PHE A 70 -4.46 13.40 -2.15
CA PHE A 70 -5.41 13.15 -1.06
C PHE A 70 -6.68 14.02 -1.16
N ARG A 71 -6.57 15.25 -1.69
CA ARG A 71 -7.73 16.11 -1.96
C ARG A 71 -8.57 15.59 -3.13
N SER A 72 -7.96 14.93 -4.11
CA SER A 72 -8.67 14.29 -5.22
C SER A 72 -9.26 12.93 -4.81
N PHE A 73 -10.43 12.94 -4.17
CA PHE A 73 -11.06 11.72 -3.65
C PHE A 73 -11.23 10.62 -4.71
N LYS A 74 -11.65 10.98 -5.93
CA LYS A 74 -11.83 10.02 -7.04
C LYS A 74 -10.50 9.37 -7.42
N LEU A 75 -9.42 10.14 -7.50
CA LEU A 75 -8.10 9.62 -7.84
C LEU A 75 -7.52 8.78 -6.69
N ASN A 76 -7.57 9.30 -5.47
CA ASN A 76 -7.06 8.60 -4.30
C ASN A 76 -7.78 7.26 -4.08
N SER A 77 -9.10 7.22 -4.28
CA SER A 77 -9.86 5.97 -4.19
C SER A 77 -9.47 4.93 -5.24
N ARG A 78 -9.01 5.34 -6.44
CA ARG A 78 -8.41 4.41 -7.42
C ARG A 78 -7.10 3.82 -6.89
N ILE A 79 -6.21 4.64 -6.35
CA ILE A 79 -4.93 4.18 -5.77
C ILE A 79 -5.17 3.23 -4.59
N LEU A 80 -6.14 3.56 -3.71
CA LEU A 80 -6.53 2.73 -2.58
C LEU A 80 -7.06 1.35 -3.02
N ARG A 81 -7.86 1.31 -4.09
CA ARG A 81 -8.36 0.04 -4.66
C ARG A 81 -7.26 -0.76 -5.35
N LEU A 82 -6.39 -0.09 -6.10
CA LEU A 82 -5.23 -0.71 -6.74
C LEU A 82 -4.32 -1.38 -5.70
N ALA A 83 -4.04 -0.70 -4.59
CA ALA A 83 -3.29 -1.28 -3.48
C ALA A 83 -3.96 -2.55 -2.92
N ASP A 84 -5.30 -2.58 -2.85
CA ASP A 84 -6.04 -3.76 -2.37
C ASP A 84 -5.92 -4.94 -3.34
N VAL A 85 -5.99 -4.68 -4.64
CA VAL A 85 -5.79 -5.69 -5.69
C VAL A 85 -4.38 -6.29 -5.57
N ILE A 86 -3.36 -5.44 -5.46
CA ILE A 86 -1.96 -5.87 -5.33
C ILE A 86 -1.74 -6.68 -4.06
N VAL A 87 -2.27 -6.22 -2.92
CA VAL A 87 -2.18 -6.97 -1.65
C VAL A 87 -2.92 -8.30 -1.77
N THR A 88 -4.08 -8.34 -2.39
CA THR A 88 -4.84 -9.60 -2.58
C THR A 88 -4.03 -10.59 -3.42
N LYS A 89 -3.50 -10.16 -4.57
CA LYS A 89 -2.62 -10.98 -5.43
C LYS A 89 -1.31 -11.40 -4.76
N PHE A 90 -0.82 -10.63 -3.79
CA PHE A 90 0.32 -10.99 -2.97
C PHE A 90 -0.06 -12.09 -1.97
N LEU A 91 -1.20 -11.96 -1.30
CA LEU A 91 -1.68 -12.95 -0.32
C LEU A 91 -2.16 -14.27 -0.94
N GLU A 92 -2.33 -14.31 -2.26
CA GLU A 92 -2.66 -15.51 -3.05
C GLU A 92 -1.43 -16.12 -3.73
N ASP A 93 -0.23 -15.55 -3.53
CA ASP A 93 1.01 -16.09 -4.10
C ASP A 93 1.53 -17.25 -3.25
N THR A 94 1.84 -18.38 -3.88
CA THR A 94 2.29 -19.58 -3.18
C THR A 94 3.59 -19.36 -2.40
N VAL A 95 4.50 -18.52 -2.90
CA VAL A 95 5.74 -18.18 -2.19
C VAL A 95 5.45 -17.42 -0.89
N VAL A 96 4.34 -16.67 -0.85
CA VAL A 96 3.89 -15.96 0.35
C VAL A 96 3.24 -16.93 1.33
N ASP A 97 2.47 -17.91 0.84
CA ASP A 97 1.91 -18.95 1.70
C ASP A 97 3.04 -19.77 2.38
N ASP A 98 4.08 -20.17 1.63
CA ASP A 98 5.25 -20.88 2.18
C ASP A 98 5.96 -20.04 3.27
N GLU A 99 6.15 -18.74 3.04
CA GLU A 99 6.80 -17.86 4.02
C GLU A 99 5.91 -17.62 5.26
N ILE A 100 4.59 -17.63 5.11
CA ILE A 100 3.65 -17.58 6.25
C ILE A 100 3.79 -18.84 7.11
N GLU A 101 3.98 -20.00 6.49
CA GLU A 101 4.22 -21.26 7.21
C GLU A 101 5.56 -21.22 7.96
N LEU A 102 6.64 -20.74 7.31
CA LEU A 102 7.95 -20.55 7.94
C LEU A 102 7.91 -19.58 9.14
N ALA A 103 7.06 -18.56 9.08
CA ALA A 103 6.90 -17.60 10.18
C ALA A 103 6.12 -18.17 11.38
N ASN A 104 5.61 -19.41 11.31
CA ASN A 104 4.74 -20.10 12.27
C ASN A 104 3.35 -19.47 12.49
N THR A 105 3.26 -18.14 12.47
CA THR A 105 1.99 -17.42 12.61
C THR A 105 1.89 -16.27 11.62
N LYS A 106 0.66 -15.95 11.20
CA LYS A 106 0.38 -14.76 10.38
C LYS A 106 0.83 -13.47 11.08
N HIS A 107 0.77 -13.41 12.40
CA HIS A 107 1.21 -12.23 13.14
C HIS A 107 2.71 -12.00 12.97
N ASN A 108 3.51 -13.05 13.17
CA ASN A 108 4.96 -13.03 12.98
C ASN A 108 5.32 -12.65 11.54
N PHE A 109 4.60 -13.24 10.58
CA PHE A 109 4.79 -12.93 9.17
C PHE A 109 4.65 -11.42 8.91
N PHE A 110 3.52 -10.82 9.29
CA PHE A 110 3.29 -9.38 9.04
C PHE A 110 4.10 -8.44 9.93
N SER A 111 4.58 -8.89 11.09
CA SER A 111 5.43 -8.07 11.95
C SER A 111 6.89 -8.04 11.49
N GLN A 112 7.37 -9.09 10.82
CA GLN A 112 8.80 -9.27 10.52
C GLN A 112 9.07 -9.80 9.11
N HIS A 113 8.61 -11.01 8.77
CA HIS A 113 9.00 -11.69 7.53
C HIS A 113 8.56 -10.96 6.26
N VAL A 114 7.38 -10.34 6.28
CA VAL A 114 6.81 -9.64 5.12
C VAL A 114 7.70 -8.49 4.61
N TRP A 115 8.64 -8.02 5.44
CA TRP A 115 9.56 -6.92 5.13
C TRP A 115 10.90 -7.39 4.55
N ASN A 116 11.13 -8.70 4.42
CA ASN A 116 12.35 -9.23 3.83
C ASN A 116 12.42 -8.98 2.31
N ASP A 117 13.61 -9.05 1.74
CA ASP A 117 13.83 -8.75 0.31
C ASP A 117 13.04 -9.67 -0.63
N ALA A 118 12.85 -10.94 -0.26
CA ALA A 118 12.09 -11.88 -1.07
C ALA A 118 10.62 -11.45 -1.19
N MET A 119 9.98 -11.12 -0.06
CA MET A 119 8.60 -10.65 -0.01
C MET A 119 8.43 -9.30 -0.71
N LEU A 120 9.39 -8.38 -0.53
CA LEU A 120 9.36 -7.10 -1.24
C LEU A 120 9.47 -7.27 -2.76
N ARG A 121 10.23 -8.26 -3.25
CA ARG A 121 10.27 -8.62 -4.68
C ARG A 121 8.95 -9.18 -5.17
N VAL A 122 8.25 -10.00 -4.37
CA VAL A 122 6.90 -10.47 -4.73
C VAL A 122 5.96 -9.27 -4.86
N VAL A 123 5.98 -8.32 -3.91
CA VAL A 123 5.20 -7.08 -4.00
C VAL A 123 5.51 -6.31 -5.28
N ASP A 124 6.79 -6.08 -5.59
CA ASP A 124 7.19 -5.36 -6.80
C ASP A 124 6.74 -6.09 -8.08
N LYS A 125 6.76 -7.42 -8.09
CA LYS A 125 6.20 -8.23 -9.18
C LYS A 125 4.69 -8.01 -9.32
N LYS A 126 3.93 -8.01 -8.22
CA LYS A 126 2.48 -7.75 -8.26
C LYS A 126 2.17 -6.32 -8.68
N ILE A 127 2.96 -5.33 -8.25
CA ILE A 127 2.86 -3.95 -8.73
C ILE A 127 3.08 -3.89 -10.25
N LYS A 128 4.08 -4.61 -10.78
CA LYS A 128 4.37 -4.64 -12.22
C LYS A 128 3.21 -5.25 -13.04
N HIS A 129 2.46 -6.19 -12.49
CA HIS A 129 1.29 -6.74 -13.18
C HIS A 129 0.15 -5.72 -13.36
N GLU A 130 0.18 -4.59 -12.64
CA GLU A 130 -0.80 -3.51 -12.73
C GLU A 130 -0.25 -2.26 -13.42
N GLU A 131 0.80 -2.39 -14.24
CA GLU A 131 1.53 -1.26 -14.85
C GLU A 131 0.61 -0.35 -15.68
N ASP A 132 -0.35 -0.91 -16.42
CA ASP A 132 -1.29 -0.13 -17.25
C ASP A 132 -2.19 0.80 -16.39
N GLU A 133 -2.73 0.30 -15.28
CA GLU A 133 -3.55 1.11 -14.37
C GLU A 133 -2.68 2.14 -13.63
N ILE A 134 -1.45 1.76 -13.25
CA ILE A 134 -0.48 2.67 -12.65
C ILE A 134 -0.17 3.83 -13.60
N GLU A 135 0.10 3.55 -14.87
CA GLU A 135 0.41 4.58 -15.87
C GLU A 135 -0.81 5.49 -16.14
N SER A 136 -2.02 4.92 -16.15
CA SER A 136 -3.27 5.71 -16.21
C SER A 136 -3.40 6.68 -15.04
N ILE A 137 -3.17 6.19 -13.81
CA ILE A 137 -3.22 7.00 -12.59
C ILE A 137 -2.10 8.06 -12.59
N LYS A 138 -0.88 7.68 -12.99
CA LYS A 138 0.28 8.55 -13.03
C LYS A 138 0.04 9.78 -13.89
N LYS A 139 -0.54 9.63 -15.08
CA LYS A 139 -0.94 10.74 -15.95
C LYS A 139 -1.92 11.70 -15.26
N LEU A 140 -2.90 11.16 -14.52
CA LEU A 140 -3.86 11.98 -13.78
C LEU A 140 -3.21 12.73 -12.62
N VAL A 141 -2.27 12.10 -11.91
CA VAL A 141 -1.50 12.75 -10.84
C VAL A 141 -0.61 13.85 -11.40
N GLY A 142 0.06 13.62 -12.54
CA GLY A 142 0.88 14.62 -13.21
C GLY A 142 0.11 15.88 -13.61
N ASN A 143 -1.19 15.77 -13.90
CA ASN A 143 -2.04 16.93 -14.19
C ASN A 143 -2.46 17.72 -12.92
N LEU A 144 -2.23 17.18 -11.73
CA LEU A 144 -2.58 17.80 -10.44
C LEU A 144 -1.37 18.43 -9.73
N LEU A 145 -0.16 18.08 -10.13
CA LEU A 145 1.11 18.55 -9.56
C LEU A 145 1.67 19.70 -10.39
#